data_AF-A0A8W7PXE0-F1
#
_entry.id   AF-A0A8W7PXE0-F1
#
_cell.length_a   1.000
_cell.length_b   1.000
_cell.length_c   1.000
_cell.angle_alpha   90.00
_cell.angle_beta   90.00
_cell.angle_gamma   90.00
#
_symmetry.space_group_name_H-M   'P 1'
#
loop_
_entity.id
_entity.type
_entity.pdbx_description
1 polymer ?
#
loop_
_entity_poly.entity_id
_entity_poly.type
_entity_poly.pdbx_seq_one_letter_code
_entity_poly.pdbx_strand_id
1 'polypeptide(L)'
;LEQIFVPPSPEAAPNRSGPAFDRTSSLRQSGTSYASVGSASSGPYNRRPPPQRKVGQKMADCEKEEALNLQVEFEWVLHEEVHSVLKQLHVILVECAHRFPVPLYGNEGKKQDKFVLTAAPEQLKCIVTLTGDSITHADINFKVQRQQQQIQRTSITQDYPWKIQQVQDAANHLQQAINHIDNVDSAYHFKTSDEVLHILGNILGALQRGRTSLVVPRKKPIDELMKSRNMKALSPNLPEDLAISFYIQSHKLIFVAYQLTNFQGTMKFDSCQAECSVPWLNEVLVLFTVALQLCQQLKDKISVFSQYKDFTVGSRSPSALSY
;
A
#
# COMPACT_ATOMS: atom_id res chain seq x y z
N LEU A 1 33.88 -3.28 3.34
CA LEU A 1 33.01 -3.52 4.51
C LEU A 1 31.79 -4.29 4.02
N GLU A 2 32.00 -5.57 3.69
CA GLU A 2 30.97 -6.50 3.25
C GLU A 2 31.06 -7.73 4.14
N GLN A 3 30.40 -7.69 5.29
CA GLN A 3 29.96 -8.86 6.05
C GLN A 3 28.84 -8.37 6.94
N ILE A 4 27.63 -8.89 6.74
CA ILE A 4 26.53 -9.12 7.69
C ILE A 4 25.31 -9.38 6.80
N PHE A 5 25.07 -10.64 6.47
CA PHE A 5 23.74 -11.24 6.39
C PHE A 5 23.92 -12.75 6.13
N VAL A 6 23.90 -13.54 7.21
CA VAL A 6 23.72 -15.00 7.17
C VAL A 6 22.40 -15.28 7.90
N PRO A 7 21.43 -15.97 7.29
CA PRO A 7 20.22 -16.38 8.00
C PRO A 7 20.48 -17.67 8.80
N PRO A 8 19.87 -17.84 10.00
CA PRO A 8 20.01 -19.08 10.75
C PRO A 8 19.03 -20.16 10.27
N SER A 9 19.51 -21.41 10.26
CA SER A 9 18.74 -22.65 10.06
C SER A 9 17.84 -22.97 11.27
N PRO A 10 16.79 -23.79 11.10
CA PRO A 10 15.78 -24.00 12.13
C PRO A 10 16.19 -25.09 13.12
N GLU A 11 16.20 -24.78 14.42
CA GLU A 11 16.33 -25.76 15.50
C GLU A 11 14.97 -26.18 16.08
N ALA A 12 14.85 -27.50 16.19
CA ALA A 12 13.99 -28.36 17.00
C ALA A 12 13.00 -27.73 18.00
N ALA A 13 11.72 -28.09 17.84
CA ALA A 13 10.68 -27.96 18.87
C ALA A 13 10.70 -29.14 19.86
N PRO A 14 10.40 -28.94 21.15
CA PRO A 14 10.37 -30.02 22.13
C PRO A 14 9.01 -30.73 22.21
N ASN A 15 9.10 -32.05 22.39
CA ASN A 15 8.03 -33.00 22.68
C ASN A 15 7.08 -32.56 23.82
N ARG A 16 5.77 -32.66 23.56
CA ARG A 16 4.77 -32.88 24.62
C ARG A 16 3.85 -34.03 24.25
N SER A 17 3.79 -34.97 25.19
CA SER A 17 3.02 -36.20 25.26
C SER A 17 1.51 -35.96 25.42
N GLY A 18 0.71 -36.78 24.75
CA GLY A 18 -0.74 -36.94 24.93
C GLY A 18 -1.18 -38.30 24.36
N PRO A 19 -2.16 -38.99 24.98
CA PRO A 19 -2.22 -40.44 25.01
C PRO A 19 -2.79 -41.09 23.74
N ALA A 20 -2.30 -42.30 23.49
CA ALA A 20 -2.72 -43.21 22.43
C ALA A 20 -4.18 -43.65 22.61
N PHE A 21 -4.95 -43.58 21.52
CA PHE A 21 -6.22 -44.27 21.38
C PHE A 21 -6.00 -45.52 20.51
N ASP A 22 -5.94 -46.67 21.18
CA ASP A 22 -5.94 -47.98 20.55
C ASP A 22 -7.28 -48.25 19.86
N ARG A 23 -7.27 -48.43 18.53
CA ARG A 23 -8.37 -49.02 17.78
C ARG A 23 -8.12 -50.52 17.66
N THR A 24 -8.51 -51.26 18.70
CA THR A 24 -8.60 -52.72 18.63
C THR A 24 -9.85 -53.12 17.85
N SER A 25 -9.60 -53.84 16.77
CA SER A 25 -10.56 -54.61 16.00
C SER A 25 -11.22 -55.67 16.87
N SER A 26 -12.55 -55.73 16.85
CA SER A 26 -13.30 -56.87 17.39
C SER A 26 -14.34 -57.34 16.38
N LEU A 27 -13.92 -58.38 15.66
CA LEU A 27 -14.75 -59.28 14.88
C LEU A 27 -15.73 -59.98 15.84
N ARG A 28 -17.04 -59.81 15.66
CA ARG A 28 -18.05 -60.70 16.26
C ARG A 28 -18.90 -61.32 15.17
N GLN A 29 -18.55 -62.58 14.88
CA GLN A 29 -19.47 -63.56 14.33
C GLN A 29 -20.58 -63.85 15.34
N SER A 30 -21.81 -63.96 14.86
CA SER A 30 -22.90 -64.64 15.57
C SER A 30 -23.78 -65.28 14.52
N GLY A 31 -23.61 -66.60 14.35
CA GLY A 31 -24.54 -67.44 13.60
C GLY A 31 -25.68 -67.91 14.49
N THR A 32 -26.83 -68.18 13.88
CA THR A 32 -27.92 -69.10 14.28
C THR A 32 -28.96 -69.00 13.15
N SER A 33 -29.04 -69.94 12.21
CA SER A 33 -29.64 -71.29 12.26
C SER A 33 -31.11 -71.33 11.82
N TYR A 34 -31.28 -71.88 10.61
CA TYR A 34 -32.37 -72.73 10.06
C TYR A 34 -33.85 -72.48 10.42
N ALA A 35 -34.65 -72.18 9.40
CA ALA A 35 -35.94 -72.80 9.18
C ALA A 35 -36.26 -72.84 7.67
N SER A 36 -36.47 -74.04 7.15
CA SER A 36 -36.94 -74.34 5.79
C SER A 36 -38.38 -74.83 5.90
N VAL A 37 -39.34 -74.20 5.23
CA VAL A 37 -40.48 -74.88 4.58
C VAL A 37 -41.07 -73.96 3.50
N GLY A 38 -41.36 -74.50 2.32
CA GLY A 38 -42.47 -73.99 1.48
C GLY A 38 -42.13 -73.62 0.05
N SER A 39 -41.99 -74.63 -0.82
CA SER A 39 -42.10 -74.47 -2.27
C SER A 39 -43.55 -74.19 -2.66
N ALA A 40 -43.81 -73.06 -3.33
CA ALA A 40 -44.97 -72.89 -4.20
C ALA A 40 -44.59 -71.96 -5.36
N SER A 41 -44.54 -72.57 -6.55
CA SER A 41 -44.37 -71.95 -7.86
C SER A 41 -45.55 -71.06 -8.23
N SER A 42 -45.31 -69.79 -8.57
CA SER A 42 -46.19 -69.02 -9.47
C SER A 42 -45.52 -67.73 -10.00
N GLY A 43 -45.38 -67.64 -11.33
CA GLY A 43 -45.52 -66.41 -12.13
C GLY A 43 -44.36 -65.38 -12.16
N PRO A 44 -43.99 -64.85 -13.34
CA PRO A 44 -42.88 -63.89 -13.48
C PRO A 44 -43.37 -62.49 -13.08
N TYR A 45 -43.22 -62.14 -11.80
CA TYR A 45 -43.38 -60.74 -11.39
C TYR A 45 -42.15 -59.95 -11.80
N ASN A 46 -42.36 -59.12 -12.82
CA ASN A 46 -41.47 -58.10 -13.33
C ASN A 46 -41.13 -57.10 -12.20
N ARG A 47 -40.14 -57.39 -11.34
CA ARG A 47 -39.59 -56.40 -10.41
C ARG A 47 -38.82 -55.36 -11.21
N ARG A 48 -39.47 -54.22 -11.49
CA ARG A 48 -38.74 -53.02 -11.90
C ARG A 48 -37.68 -52.72 -10.82
N PRO A 49 -36.40 -52.48 -11.20
CA PRO A 49 -35.44 -51.95 -10.25
C PRO A 49 -35.95 -50.61 -9.71
N PRO A 50 -35.73 -50.28 -8.42
CA PRO A 50 -36.10 -48.96 -7.91
C PRO A 50 -35.37 -47.90 -8.75
N PRO A 51 -36.00 -46.75 -9.06
CA PRO A 51 -35.34 -45.74 -9.88
C PRO A 51 -34.03 -45.34 -9.20
N GLN A 52 -32.90 -45.63 -9.86
CA GLN A 52 -31.57 -45.19 -9.45
C GLN A 52 -31.43 -43.68 -9.75
N ARG A 53 -32.28 -42.84 -9.16
CA ARG A 53 -31.99 -41.41 -9.01
C ARG A 53 -31.11 -41.24 -7.79
N LYS A 54 -29.85 -41.68 -7.85
CA LYS A 54 -29.08 -41.90 -6.62
C LYS A 54 -27.65 -41.42 -6.75
N VAL A 55 -27.37 -40.37 -5.97
CA VAL A 55 -26.06 -39.72 -5.71
C VAL A 55 -25.51 -38.83 -6.82
N GLY A 56 -25.21 -39.34 -8.02
CA GLY A 56 -24.55 -38.52 -9.06
C GLY A 56 -25.35 -37.30 -9.52
N GLN A 57 -26.66 -37.46 -9.69
CA GLN A 57 -27.56 -36.37 -10.08
C GLN A 57 -27.80 -35.37 -8.94
N LYS A 58 -27.80 -35.85 -7.69
CA LYS A 58 -27.96 -35.01 -6.49
C LYS A 58 -26.69 -34.17 -6.22
N MET A 59 -25.51 -34.72 -6.50
CA MET A 59 -24.25 -33.97 -6.46
C MET A 59 -24.20 -32.91 -7.56
N ALA A 60 -24.57 -33.26 -8.80
CA ALA A 60 -24.63 -32.30 -9.90
C ALA A 60 -25.65 -31.17 -9.68
N ASP A 61 -26.78 -31.46 -9.03
CA ASP A 61 -27.77 -30.43 -8.69
C ASP A 61 -27.26 -29.53 -7.55
N CYS A 62 -26.53 -30.09 -6.57
CA CYS A 62 -25.87 -29.33 -5.51
C CYS A 62 -24.75 -28.41 -6.04
N GLU A 63 -23.93 -28.90 -6.98
CA GLU A 63 -22.88 -28.11 -7.63
C GLU A 63 -23.46 -26.94 -8.46
N LYS A 64 -24.61 -27.15 -9.10
CA LYS A 64 -25.33 -26.08 -9.81
C LYS A 64 -25.89 -25.03 -8.86
N GLU A 65 -26.47 -25.45 -7.74
CA GLU A 65 -26.99 -24.55 -6.72
C GLU A 65 -25.86 -23.72 -6.08
N GLU A 66 -24.73 -24.35 -5.76
CA GLU A 66 -23.53 -23.67 -5.25
C GLU A 66 -23.01 -22.63 -6.26
N ALA A 67 -22.91 -22.99 -7.55
CA ALA A 67 -22.49 -22.05 -8.59
C ALA A 67 -23.46 -20.85 -8.73
N LEU A 68 -24.76 -21.08 -8.60
CA LEU A 68 -25.78 -20.03 -8.63
C LEU A 68 -25.65 -19.10 -7.42
N ASN A 69 -25.46 -19.66 -6.23
CA ASN A 69 -25.27 -18.88 -5.00
C ASN A 69 -24.00 -18.03 -5.08
N LEU A 70 -22.89 -18.59 -5.56
CA LEU A 70 -21.64 -17.84 -5.78
C LEU A 70 -21.80 -16.71 -6.79
N GLN A 71 -22.61 -16.90 -7.84
CA GLN A 71 -22.91 -15.85 -8.80
C GLN A 71 -23.72 -14.71 -8.15
N VAL A 72 -24.75 -15.04 -7.38
CA VAL A 72 -25.57 -14.04 -6.66
C VAL A 72 -24.73 -13.28 -5.64
N GLU A 73 -23.85 -13.97 -4.90
CA GLU A 73 -22.91 -13.32 -3.98
C GLU A 73 -21.97 -12.37 -4.71
N PHE A 74 -21.43 -12.77 -5.87
CA PHE A 74 -20.55 -11.93 -6.66
C PHE A 74 -21.27 -10.68 -7.20
N GLU A 75 -22.48 -10.84 -7.71
CA GLU A 75 -23.32 -9.72 -8.15
C GLU A 75 -23.61 -8.76 -6.99
N TRP A 76 -23.89 -9.27 -5.80
CA TRP A 76 -24.06 -8.44 -4.61
C TRP A 76 -22.77 -7.68 -4.26
N VAL A 77 -21.61 -8.32 -4.29
CA VAL A 77 -20.31 -7.67 -4.02
C VAL A 77 -20.07 -6.52 -5.02
N LEU A 78 -20.33 -6.76 -6.31
CA LEU A 78 -20.16 -5.73 -7.35
C LEU A 78 -21.10 -4.53 -7.17
N HIS A 79 -22.34 -4.77 -6.74
CA HIS A 79 -23.36 -3.73 -6.65
C HIS A 79 -23.39 -2.99 -5.32
N GLU A 80 -23.04 -3.63 -4.20
CA GLU A 80 -23.20 -3.03 -2.88
C GLU A 80 -21.84 -2.73 -2.24
N GLU A 81 -20.96 -3.73 -2.20
CA GLU A 81 -19.71 -3.61 -1.45
C GLU A 81 -18.71 -2.69 -2.12
N VAL A 82 -18.57 -2.74 -3.45
CA VAL A 82 -17.69 -1.85 -4.20
C VAL A 82 -18.04 -0.38 -3.91
N HIS A 83 -19.30 0.00 -4.01
CA HIS A 83 -19.76 1.36 -3.73
C HIS A 83 -19.58 1.76 -2.27
N SER A 84 -19.86 0.86 -1.33
CA SER A 84 -19.62 1.10 0.10
C SER A 84 -18.15 1.42 0.37
N VAL A 85 -17.23 0.64 -0.21
CA VAL A 85 -15.79 0.85 -0.04
C VAL A 85 -15.31 2.12 -0.75
N LEU A 86 -15.78 2.40 -1.98
CA LEU A 86 -15.43 3.64 -2.69
C LEU A 86 -15.87 4.87 -1.90
N LYS A 87 -17.06 4.84 -1.29
CA LYS A 87 -17.54 5.93 -0.42
C LYS A 87 -16.67 6.10 0.83
N GLN A 88 -16.30 5.00 1.48
CA GLN A 88 -15.38 5.05 2.63
C GLN A 88 -14.01 5.61 2.22
N LEU A 89 -13.49 5.19 1.07
CA LEU A 89 -12.23 5.66 0.53
C LEU A 89 -12.30 7.16 0.23
N HIS A 90 -13.36 7.64 -0.40
CA HIS A 90 -13.57 9.06 -0.65
C HIS A 90 -13.50 9.89 0.64
N VAL A 91 -14.18 9.44 1.72
CA VAL A 91 -14.12 10.12 3.03
C VAL A 91 -12.69 10.20 3.56
N ILE A 92 -11.93 9.10 3.51
CA ILE A 92 -10.52 9.06 3.94
C ILE A 92 -9.65 10.01 3.11
N LEU A 93 -9.85 10.04 1.79
CA LEU A 93 -9.04 10.86 0.88
C LEU A 93 -9.35 12.35 1.01
N VAL A 94 -10.61 12.74 1.20
CA VAL A 94 -10.99 14.13 1.49
C VAL A 94 -10.42 14.57 2.83
N GLU A 95 -10.46 13.71 3.86
CA GLU A 95 -9.81 14.02 5.13
C GLU A 95 -8.29 14.19 4.96
N CYS A 96 -7.66 13.34 4.15
CA CYS A 96 -6.24 13.48 3.79
C CYS A 96 -5.96 14.81 3.11
N ALA A 97 -6.84 15.25 2.20
CA ALA A 97 -6.71 16.50 1.48
C ALA A 97 -6.75 17.72 2.42
N HIS A 98 -7.59 17.68 3.45
CA HIS A 98 -7.63 18.73 4.47
C HIS A 98 -6.36 18.81 5.34
N ARG A 99 -5.59 17.72 5.46
CA ARG A 99 -4.31 17.72 6.20
C ARG A 99 -3.15 18.29 5.41
N PHE A 100 -3.24 18.32 4.08
CA PHE A 100 -2.24 18.98 3.26
C PHE A 100 -2.23 20.48 3.54
N PRO A 101 -1.05 21.12 3.62
CA PRO A 101 -0.99 22.56 3.87
C PRO A 101 -1.19 23.38 2.58
N VAL A 102 -1.65 22.79 1.48
CA VAL A 102 -1.90 23.47 0.19
C VAL A 102 -3.39 23.61 -0.09
N PRO A 103 -3.81 24.54 -0.97
CA PRO A 103 -5.20 24.66 -1.34
C PRO A 103 -5.72 23.39 -2.03
N LEU A 104 -6.53 22.61 -1.32
CA LEU A 104 -7.04 21.33 -1.77
C LEU A 104 -8.37 21.04 -1.06
N TYR A 105 -9.41 20.65 -1.81
CA TYR A 105 -10.75 20.35 -1.26
C TYR A 105 -11.29 21.41 -0.28
N GLY A 106 -11.19 22.70 -0.63
CA GLY A 106 -11.71 23.79 0.22
C GLY A 106 -10.80 24.20 1.39
N ASN A 107 -9.61 23.59 1.52
CA ASN A 107 -8.55 24.10 2.38
C ASN A 107 -7.95 25.38 1.79
N GLU A 108 -7.76 26.42 2.62
CA GLU A 108 -7.15 27.69 2.21
C GLU A 108 -5.62 27.58 2.00
N GLY A 109 -4.96 26.54 2.54
CA GLY A 109 -3.54 26.27 2.31
C GLY A 109 -2.57 27.32 2.89
N LYS A 110 -3.00 28.08 3.90
CA LYS A 110 -2.25 29.20 4.48
C LYS A 110 -1.59 28.88 5.83
N LYS A 111 -1.52 27.61 6.22
CA LYS A 111 -0.92 27.23 7.51
C LYS A 111 0.58 27.54 7.49
N GLN A 112 1.01 28.34 8.47
CA GLN A 112 2.41 28.67 8.69
C GLN A 112 2.92 27.97 9.94
N ASP A 113 3.91 27.11 9.77
CA ASP A 113 4.55 26.38 10.86
C ASP A 113 6.06 26.72 10.89
N LYS A 114 6.57 26.97 12.10
CA LYS A 114 7.99 27.28 12.32
C LYS A 114 8.72 26.07 12.91
N PHE A 115 9.82 25.69 12.29
CA PHE A 115 10.63 24.55 12.67
C PHE A 115 12.07 24.97 12.96
N VAL A 116 12.72 24.25 13.88
CA VAL A 116 14.14 24.42 14.20
C VAL A 116 14.86 23.11 13.91
N LEU A 117 15.86 23.17 13.04
CA LEU A 117 16.71 22.05 12.65
C LEU A 117 18.13 22.33 13.16
N THR A 118 18.67 21.45 13.98
CA THR A 118 20.02 21.59 14.56
C THR A 118 20.79 20.28 14.44
N ALA A 119 22.07 20.36 14.09
CA ALA A 119 23.01 19.23 14.11
C ALA A 119 23.99 19.35 15.29
N ALA A 120 24.35 18.22 15.90
CA ALA A 120 25.15 18.18 17.12
C ALA A 120 26.68 18.22 16.86
N PRO A 121 27.47 18.86 17.75
CA PRO A 121 27.15 20.07 18.51
C PRO A 121 27.49 21.31 17.67
N GLU A 122 26.47 22.06 17.28
CA GLU A 122 26.53 23.38 16.62
C GLU A 122 27.24 23.44 15.25
N GLN A 123 27.29 22.32 14.53
CA GLN A 123 27.76 22.36 13.14
C GLN A 123 26.77 23.07 12.22
N LEU A 124 25.48 23.03 12.57
CA LEU A 124 24.41 23.50 11.73
C LEU A 124 23.18 23.88 12.57
N LYS A 125 22.61 25.04 12.28
CA LYS A 125 21.36 25.55 12.83
C LYS A 125 20.56 26.20 11.71
N CYS A 126 19.35 25.73 11.50
CA CYS A 126 18.42 26.26 10.52
C CYS A 126 17.05 26.48 11.19
N ILE A 127 16.50 27.67 11.05
CA ILE A 127 15.15 28.00 11.52
C ILE A 127 14.31 28.25 10.28
N VAL A 128 13.30 27.42 10.05
CA VAL A 128 12.50 27.42 8.81
C VAL A 128 11.05 27.77 9.14
N THR A 129 10.43 28.60 8.31
CA THR A 129 8.98 28.82 8.29
C THR A 129 8.43 28.19 7.02
N LEU A 130 7.66 27.12 7.19
CA LEU A 130 6.97 26.42 6.12
C LEU A 130 5.57 27.03 5.96
N THR A 131 5.24 27.48 4.76
CA THR A 131 3.90 27.97 4.38
C THR A 131 3.42 27.16 3.19
N GLY A 132 2.49 26.24 3.43
CA GLY A 132 2.05 25.31 2.40
C GLY A 132 3.16 24.39 1.89
N ASP A 133 3.40 24.40 0.59
CA ASP A 133 4.44 23.64 -0.09
C ASP A 133 5.79 24.38 -0.15
N SER A 134 5.89 25.54 0.49
CA SER A 134 7.00 26.48 0.26
C SER A 134 7.63 26.94 1.58
N ILE A 135 8.95 27.01 1.62
CA ILE A 135 9.70 27.65 2.70
C ILE A 135 9.76 29.14 2.38
N THR A 136 9.00 29.94 3.14
CA THR A 136 8.93 31.39 2.94
C THR A 136 9.99 32.14 3.71
N HIS A 137 10.44 31.58 4.84
CA HIS A 137 11.52 32.16 5.61
C HIS A 137 12.46 31.06 6.08
N ALA A 138 13.76 31.28 5.95
CA ALA A 138 14.76 30.45 6.61
C ALA A 138 15.93 31.29 7.09
N ASP A 139 16.38 31.06 8.32
CA ASP A 139 17.66 31.57 8.83
C ASP A 139 18.61 30.37 8.96
N ILE A 140 19.72 30.39 8.21
CA ILE A 140 20.61 29.25 8.02
C ILE A 140 22.02 29.63 8.47
N ASN A 141 22.56 28.85 9.41
CA ASN A 141 23.89 29.01 9.96
C ASN A 141 24.58 27.65 9.99
N PHE A 142 25.74 27.49 9.36
CA PHE A 142 26.49 26.24 9.40
C PHE A 142 28.00 26.46 9.35
N LYS A 143 28.77 25.53 9.94
CA LYS A 143 30.23 25.54 9.96
C LYS A 143 30.75 24.88 8.68
N VAL A 144 31.67 25.55 7.99
CA VAL A 144 32.39 25.04 6.83
C VAL A 144 33.71 24.47 7.30
N GLN A 145 34.00 23.20 6.98
CA GLN A 145 35.24 22.54 7.34
C GLN A 145 36.34 22.92 6.34
N ARG A 146 36.90 24.12 6.48
CA ARG A 146 38.08 24.60 5.74
C ARG A 146 39.28 24.77 6.69
N GLN A 147 40.45 25.11 6.15
CA GLN A 147 41.68 25.39 6.93
C GLN A 147 41.46 26.39 8.09
N GLN A 148 40.47 27.28 7.98
CA GLN A 148 39.87 28.02 9.09
C GLN A 148 38.38 27.68 9.14
N GLN A 149 37.91 27.16 10.29
CA GLN A 149 36.49 26.84 10.52
C GLN A 149 35.64 28.11 10.44
N GLN A 150 35.11 28.41 9.25
CA GLN A 150 34.29 29.59 9.01
C GLN A 150 32.81 29.25 9.19
N ILE A 151 32.06 30.13 9.86
CA ILE A 151 30.60 30.01 9.95
C ILE A 151 30.00 30.73 8.73
N GLN A 152 29.27 29.99 7.91
CA GLN A 152 28.48 30.52 6.80
C GLN A 152 27.08 30.87 7.28
N ARG A 153 26.58 32.04 6.83
CA ARG A 153 25.23 32.51 7.09
C ARG A 153 24.52 32.82 5.79
N THR A 154 23.26 32.40 5.68
CA THR A 154 22.38 32.74 4.56
C THR A 154 20.93 32.67 5.02
N SER A 155 20.02 33.20 4.21
CA SER A 155 18.60 33.20 4.51
C SER A 155 17.75 33.01 3.26
N ILE A 156 16.51 32.55 3.46
CA ILE A 156 15.44 32.54 2.46
C ILE A 156 14.43 33.59 2.89
N THR A 157 13.97 34.42 1.96
CA THR A 157 12.96 35.46 2.20
C THR A 157 11.66 35.17 1.45
N GLN A 158 10.57 35.81 1.89
CA GLN A 158 9.24 35.57 1.33
C GLN A 158 9.12 35.96 -0.15
N ASP A 159 9.96 36.89 -0.63
CA ASP A 159 9.98 37.33 -2.02
C ASP A 159 10.42 36.21 -2.98
N TYR A 160 11.29 35.33 -2.50
CA TYR A 160 11.83 34.20 -3.25
C TYR A 160 11.68 32.91 -2.42
N PRO A 161 10.46 32.37 -2.28
CA PRO A 161 10.23 31.21 -1.45
C PRO A 161 10.83 29.95 -2.08
N TRP A 162 11.37 29.07 -1.23
CA TRP A 162 11.93 27.78 -1.66
C TRP A 162 10.83 26.73 -1.76
N LYS A 163 10.52 26.28 -2.98
CA LYS A 163 9.45 25.29 -3.20
C LYS A 163 9.89 23.86 -2.88
N ILE A 164 9.03 23.12 -2.18
CA ILE A 164 9.16 21.70 -1.89
C ILE A 164 8.21 20.92 -2.80
N GLN A 165 8.72 20.57 -3.99
CA GLN A 165 7.93 19.91 -5.04
C GLN A 165 7.24 18.61 -4.57
N GLN A 166 7.82 17.90 -3.60
CA GLN A 166 7.25 16.66 -3.05
C GLN A 166 5.85 16.86 -2.45
N VAL A 167 5.58 18.00 -1.81
CA VAL A 167 4.27 18.30 -1.22
C VAL A 167 3.22 18.48 -2.32
N GLN A 168 3.56 19.25 -3.35
CA GLN A 168 2.68 19.49 -4.49
C GLN A 168 2.43 18.21 -5.30
N ASP A 169 3.47 17.43 -5.59
CA ASP A 169 3.35 16.16 -6.31
C ASP A 169 2.44 15.18 -5.56
N ALA A 170 2.59 15.10 -4.23
CA ALA A 170 1.75 14.24 -3.40
C ALA A 170 0.28 14.71 -3.38
N ALA A 171 0.03 16.01 -3.27
CA ALA A 171 -1.30 16.60 -3.33
C ALA A 171 -1.99 16.35 -4.69
N ASN A 172 -1.25 16.50 -5.79
CA ASN A 172 -1.76 16.24 -7.13
C ASN A 172 -2.16 14.77 -7.32
N HIS A 173 -1.37 13.84 -6.81
CA HIS A 173 -1.70 12.41 -6.85
C HIS A 173 -2.88 12.04 -5.96
N LEU A 174 -3.03 12.68 -4.80
CA LEU A 174 -4.23 12.54 -3.97
C LEU A 174 -5.47 13.03 -4.71
N GLN A 175 -5.41 14.21 -5.33
CA GLN A 175 -6.51 14.74 -6.15
C GLN A 175 -6.87 13.80 -7.29
N GLN A 176 -5.87 13.23 -7.97
CA GLN A 176 -6.08 12.25 -9.02
C GLN A 176 -6.84 11.01 -8.52
N ALA A 177 -6.48 10.50 -7.33
CA ALA A 177 -7.17 9.37 -6.72
C ALA A 177 -8.64 9.70 -6.40
N ILE A 178 -8.92 10.90 -5.89
CA ILE A 178 -10.30 11.32 -5.57
C ILE A 178 -11.11 11.49 -6.86
N ASN A 179 -10.53 12.11 -7.90
CA ASN A 179 -11.20 12.24 -9.19
C ASN A 179 -11.59 10.88 -9.79
N HIS A 180 -10.79 9.83 -9.59
CA HIS A 180 -11.15 8.48 -10.03
C HIS A 180 -12.38 7.92 -9.31
N ILE A 181 -12.61 8.32 -8.05
CA ILE A 181 -13.79 7.93 -7.28
C ILE A 181 -15.00 8.78 -7.69
N ASP A 182 -14.83 10.10 -7.81
CA ASP A 182 -15.92 11.03 -8.15
C ASP A 182 -16.50 10.79 -9.55
N ASN A 183 -15.69 10.25 -10.46
CA ASN A 183 -16.16 9.86 -11.79
C ASN A 183 -17.04 8.60 -11.79
N VAL A 184 -17.18 7.91 -10.66
CA VAL A 184 -18.10 6.77 -10.50
C VAL A 184 -19.41 7.28 -9.92
N ASP A 185 -20.49 7.21 -10.71
CA ASP A 185 -21.82 7.53 -10.21
C ASP A 185 -22.22 6.54 -9.10
N SER A 186 -22.81 7.06 -8.02
CA SER A 186 -23.42 6.28 -6.95
C SER A 186 -24.47 5.26 -7.42
N ALA A 187 -25.12 5.52 -8.57
CA ALA A 187 -26.08 4.62 -9.20
C ALA A 187 -25.47 3.74 -10.29
N TYR A 188 -24.14 3.78 -10.47
CA TYR A 188 -23.45 3.00 -11.50
C TYR A 188 -23.52 1.51 -11.19
N HIS A 189 -23.86 0.69 -12.18
CA HIS A 189 -23.89 -0.76 -12.01
C HIS A 189 -22.70 -1.40 -12.73
N PHE A 190 -21.71 -1.84 -11.95
CA PHE A 190 -20.53 -2.53 -12.46
C PHE A 190 -20.91 -3.84 -13.13
N LYS A 191 -20.50 -4.03 -14.39
CA LYS A 191 -20.86 -5.22 -15.17
C LYS A 191 -19.82 -6.33 -15.07
N THR A 192 -18.56 -5.97 -14.82
CA THR A 192 -17.44 -6.91 -14.79
C THR A 192 -16.48 -6.61 -13.64
N SER A 193 -15.80 -7.65 -13.17
CA SER A 193 -14.66 -7.51 -12.26
C SER A 193 -13.55 -6.68 -12.87
N ASP A 194 -13.26 -6.83 -14.16
CA ASP A 194 -12.18 -6.11 -14.84
C ASP A 194 -12.34 -4.59 -14.78
N GLU A 195 -13.59 -4.12 -14.88
CA GLU A 195 -13.90 -2.69 -14.74
C GLU A 195 -13.56 -2.18 -13.33
N VAL A 196 -14.00 -2.91 -12.30
CA VAL A 196 -13.70 -2.58 -10.91
C VAL A 196 -12.20 -2.63 -10.67
N LEU A 197 -11.51 -3.68 -11.12
CA LEU A 197 -10.07 -3.85 -10.99
C LEU A 197 -9.28 -2.74 -11.70
N HIS A 198 -9.78 -2.25 -12.84
CA HIS A 198 -9.18 -1.13 -13.56
C HIS A 198 -9.26 0.16 -12.74
N ILE A 199 -10.44 0.49 -12.19
CA ILE A 199 -10.63 1.69 -11.35
C ILE A 199 -9.78 1.60 -10.08
N LEU A 200 -9.81 0.47 -9.38
CA LEU A 200 -9.00 0.25 -8.19
C LEU A 200 -7.50 0.30 -8.51
N GLY A 201 -7.08 -0.20 -9.68
CA GLY A 201 -5.71 -0.10 -10.16
C GLY A 201 -5.25 1.35 -10.33
N ASN A 202 -6.11 2.20 -10.91
CA ASN A 202 -5.83 3.63 -11.09
C ASN A 202 -5.73 4.36 -9.74
N ILE A 203 -6.66 4.09 -8.82
CA ILE A 203 -6.67 4.66 -7.48
C ILE A 203 -5.43 4.24 -6.69
N LEU A 204 -5.13 2.94 -6.61
CA LEU A 204 -3.92 2.41 -5.96
C LEU A 204 -2.65 3.03 -6.53
N GLY A 205 -2.56 3.11 -7.87
CA GLY A 205 -1.42 3.72 -8.54
C GLY A 205 -1.23 5.18 -8.15
N ALA A 206 -2.31 5.97 -8.09
CA ALA A 206 -2.28 7.36 -7.66
C ALA A 206 -1.87 7.49 -6.18
N LEU A 207 -2.49 6.74 -5.27
CA LEU A 207 -2.16 6.75 -3.85
C LEU A 207 -0.70 6.35 -3.57
N GLN A 208 -0.19 5.33 -4.28
CA GLN A 208 1.19 4.87 -4.13
C GLN A 208 2.20 5.91 -4.62
N ARG A 209 1.90 6.61 -5.71
CA ARG A 209 2.74 7.74 -6.18
C ARG A 209 2.70 8.92 -5.22
N GLY A 210 1.53 9.22 -4.66
CA GLY A 210 1.35 10.26 -3.64
C GLY A 210 2.20 9.98 -2.40
N ARG A 211 2.07 8.78 -1.82
CA ARG A 211 2.86 8.33 -0.67
C ARG A 211 4.37 8.31 -0.97
N THR A 212 4.78 7.74 -2.09
CA THR A 212 6.20 7.61 -2.47
C THR A 212 6.86 8.98 -2.63
N SER A 213 6.13 9.98 -3.11
CA SER A 213 6.62 11.36 -3.26
C SER A 213 7.08 11.98 -1.93
N LEU A 214 6.49 11.56 -0.80
CA LEU A 214 6.85 12.02 0.54
C LEU A 214 7.86 11.08 1.23
N VAL A 215 7.78 9.77 0.99
CA VAL A 215 8.65 8.79 1.67
C VAL A 215 10.05 8.76 1.08
N VAL A 216 10.19 8.85 -0.25
CA VAL A 216 11.45 8.64 -0.96
C VAL A 216 11.94 9.96 -1.56
N PRO A 217 13.02 10.55 -1.04
CA PRO A 217 13.62 11.76 -1.62
C PRO A 217 14.12 11.48 -3.05
N ARG A 218 13.84 12.40 -3.98
CA ARG A 218 14.44 12.33 -5.32
C ARG A 218 15.91 12.75 -5.24
N LYS A 219 16.82 11.84 -5.60
CA LYS A 219 18.25 12.15 -5.73
C LYS A 219 18.43 13.12 -6.90
N LYS A 220 18.96 14.31 -6.61
CA LYS A 220 19.38 15.27 -7.63
C LYS A 220 20.90 15.27 -7.72
N PRO A 221 21.50 15.22 -8.92
CA PRO A 221 22.93 15.43 -9.06
C PRO A 221 23.30 16.83 -8.58
N ILE A 222 24.49 16.96 -7.98
CA ILE A 222 24.92 18.20 -7.32
C ILE A 222 24.91 19.41 -8.28
N ASP A 223 25.28 19.19 -9.55
CA ASP A 223 25.29 20.25 -10.56
C ASP A 223 23.88 20.79 -10.86
N GLU A 224 22.85 19.94 -10.78
CA GLU A 224 21.45 20.35 -10.93
C GLU A 224 20.98 21.12 -9.69
N LEU A 225 21.41 20.68 -8.50
CA LEU A 225 21.10 21.37 -7.24
C LEU A 225 21.67 22.80 -7.27
N MET A 226 22.94 22.96 -7.63
CA MET A 226 23.63 24.26 -7.68
C MET A 226 22.99 25.22 -8.69
N LYS A 227 22.51 24.70 -9.82
CA LYS A 227 21.85 25.50 -10.87
C LYS A 227 20.34 25.73 -10.61
N SER A 228 19.81 25.18 -9.52
CA SER A 228 18.38 25.24 -9.24
C SER A 228 17.90 26.67 -8.94
N ARG A 229 16.62 26.95 -9.24
CA ARG A 229 15.99 28.24 -8.88
C ARG A 229 16.02 28.50 -7.37
N ASN A 230 15.94 27.42 -6.59
CA ASN A 230 15.95 27.46 -5.14
C ASN A 230 17.29 27.98 -4.58
N MET A 231 18.44 27.63 -5.18
CA MET A 231 19.74 28.18 -4.76
C MET A 231 19.85 29.70 -4.98
N LYS A 232 19.08 30.26 -5.92
CA LYS A 232 19.01 31.71 -6.19
C LYS A 232 18.11 32.46 -5.20
N ALA A 233 17.35 31.75 -4.37
CA ALA A 233 16.52 32.35 -3.33
C ALA A 233 17.31 32.79 -2.09
N LEU A 234 18.62 32.49 -2.06
CA LEU A 234 19.46 32.68 -0.90
C LEU A 234 20.01 34.10 -0.81
N SER A 235 19.94 34.68 0.39
CA SER A 235 20.46 36.02 0.67
C SER A 235 21.25 36.04 1.98
N PRO A 236 22.59 36.29 1.94
CA PRO A 236 23.42 36.37 0.74
C PRO A 236 23.54 35.02 0.00
N ASN A 237 23.86 35.08 -1.28
CA ASN A 237 24.16 33.89 -2.08
C ASN A 237 25.33 33.10 -1.48
N LEU A 238 25.30 31.78 -1.64
CA LEU A 238 26.39 30.91 -1.22
C LEU A 238 27.54 30.90 -2.26
N PRO A 239 28.80 30.71 -1.81
CA PRO A 239 29.94 30.43 -2.68
C PRO A 239 29.71 29.21 -3.61
N GLU A 240 30.46 29.15 -4.71
CA GLU A 240 30.33 28.07 -5.71
C GLU A 240 30.72 26.68 -5.20
N ASP A 241 31.41 26.58 -4.06
CA ASP A 241 31.75 25.30 -3.44
C ASP A 241 30.78 24.88 -2.33
N LEU A 242 29.71 25.64 -2.11
CA LEU A 242 28.68 25.34 -1.12
C LEU A 242 27.31 25.20 -1.79
N ALA A 243 26.59 24.15 -1.41
CA ALA A 243 25.20 23.96 -1.82
C ALA A 243 24.35 23.58 -0.61
N ILE A 244 23.06 23.90 -0.66
CA ILE A 244 22.11 23.44 0.35
C ILE A 244 20.92 22.76 -0.31
N SER A 245 20.24 21.90 0.42
CA SER A 245 18.99 21.30 -0.02
C SER A 245 18.00 21.15 1.13
N PHE A 246 16.72 21.30 0.79
CA PHE A 246 15.61 20.88 1.62
C PHE A 246 14.84 19.79 0.90
N TYR A 247 14.55 18.69 1.59
CA TYR A 247 13.70 17.62 1.07
C TYR A 247 12.93 16.95 2.20
N ILE A 248 11.86 16.27 1.84
CA ILE A 248 11.04 15.49 2.75
C ILE A 248 11.50 14.03 2.69
N GLN A 249 11.66 13.41 3.86
CA GLN A 249 11.88 11.98 3.99
C GLN A 249 10.89 11.44 5.02
N SER A 250 9.84 10.78 4.55
CA SER A 250 8.73 10.32 5.39
C SER A 250 8.07 11.51 6.12
N HIS A 251 8.06 11.52 7.45
CA HIS A 251 7.47 12.59 8.27
C HIS A 251 8.46 13.69 8.66
N LYS A 252 9.66 13.71 8.06
CA LYS A 252 10.73 14.64 8.41
C LYS A 252 11.04 15.61 7.29
N LEU A 253 11.25 16.88 7.65
CA LEU A 253 11.93 17.85 6.81
C LEU A 253 13.43 17.73 7.07
N ILE A 254 14.18 17.46 6.02
CA ILE A 254 15.64 17.32 6.05
C ILE A 254 16.25 18.56 5.43
N PHE A 255 17.24 19.12 6.11
CA PHE A 255 18.12 20.15 5.58
C PHE A 255 19.53 19.59 5.49
N VAL A 256 20.17 19.75 4.33
CA VAL A 256 21.54 19.31 4.09
C VAL A 256 22.35 20.47 3.54
N ALA A 257 23.51 20.72 4.14
CA ALA A 257 24.54 21.59 3.60
C ALA A 257 25.68 20.72 3.04
N TYR A 258 26.01 20.95 1.77
CA TYR A 258 27.09 20.27 1.04
C TYR A 258 28.29 21.19 0.90
N GLN A 259 29.47 20.63 1.13
CA GLN A 259 30.75 21.25 0.87
C GLN A 259 31.47 20.48 -0.23
N LEU A 260 31.77 21.18 -1.32
CA LEU A 260 32.43 20.62 -2.49
C LEU A 260 33.92 20.91 -2.39
N THR A 261 34.75 19.88 -2.51
CA THR A 261 36.20 20.04 -2.58
C THR A 261 36.74 19.34 -3.83
N ASN A 262 37.52 20.06 -4.63
CA ASN A 262 38.21 19.48 -5.77
C ASN A 262 39.60 18.99 -5.31
N PHE A 263 39.81 17.68 -5.33
CA PHE A 263 41.11 17.09 -5.03
C PHE A 263 41.63 16.34 -6.26
N GLN A 264 42.67 16.87 -6.90
CA GLN A 264 43.33 16.26 -8.07
C GLN A 264 42.37 15.89 -9.21
N GLY A 265 41.37 16.74 -9.48
CA GLY A 265 40.37 16.52 -10.52
C GLY A 265 39.21 15.59 -10.11
N THR A 266 39.24 15.05 -8.89
CA THR A 266 38.12 14.31 -8.30
C THR A 266 37.34 15.21 -7.34
N MET A 267 36.04 15.38 -7.60
CA MET A 267 35.15 16.09 -6.69
C MET A 267 34.83 15.21 -5.47
N LYS A 268 35.13 15.72 -4.27
CA LYS A 268 34.70 15.15 -2.99
C LYS A 268 33.58 16.00 -2.41
N PHE A 269 32.66 15.32 -1.75
CA PHE A 269 31.49 15.93 -1.14
C PHE A 269 31.47 15.60 0.34
N ASP A 270 31.56 16.62 1.18
CA ASP A 270 31.24 16.52 2.59
C ASP A 270 29.83 17.08 2.81
N SER A 271 29.11 16.54 3.78
CA SER A 271 27.76 17.01 4.10
C SER A 271 27.49 17.03 5.58
N CYS A 272 26.75 18.05 6.01
CA CYS A 272 26.18 18.13 7.35
C CYS A 272 24.66 18.24 7.18
N GLN A 273 23.91 17.45 7.94
CA GLN A 273 22.46 17.43 7.87
C GLN A 273 21.80 17.67 9.23
N ALA A 274 20.63 18.29 9.20
CA ALA A 274 19.73 18.35 10.33
C ALA A 274 18.31 18.01 9.87
N GLU A 275 17.51 17.53 10.81
CA GLU A 275 16.14 17.09 10.54
C GLU A 275 15.19 17.58 11.63
N CYS A 276 13.93 17.78 11.26
CA CYS A 276 12.84 17.95 12.21
C CYS A 276 11.60 17.19 11.76
N SER A 277 10.75 16.81 12.71
CA SER A 277 9.47 16.17 12.40
C SER A 277 8.43 17.23 12.04
N VAL A 278 7.66 16.96 10.98
CA VAL A 278 6.57 17.80 10.52
C VAL A 278 5.25 17.06 10.78
N PRO A 279 4.43 17.49 11.76
CA PRO A 279 3.30 16.68 12.26
C PRO A 279 2.29 16.26 11.18
N TRP A 280 1.90 17.18 10.29
CA TRP A 280 0.89 16.91 9.27
C TRP A 280 1.33 15.85 8.25
N LEU A 281 2.65 15.72 8.00
CA LEU A 281 3.16 14.66 7.11
C LEU A 281 2.86 13.28 7.67
N ASN A 282 2.96 13.11 8.99
CA ASN A 282 2.65 11.82 9.61
C ASN A 282 1.18 11.46 9.43
N GLU A 283 0.27 12.42 9.64
CA GLU A 283 -1.17 12.23 9.45
C GLU A 283 -1.51 11.85 7.99
N VAL A 284 -0.94 12.59 7.04
CA VAL A 284 -1.11 12.31 5.59
C VAL A 284 -0.59 10.91 5.23
N LEU A 285 0.58 10.51 5.73
CA LEU A 285 1.15 9.18 5.46
C LEU A 285 0.31 8.05 6.06
N VAL A 286 -0.28 8.25 7.24
CA VAL A 286 -1.22 7.30 7.84
C VAL A 286 -2.46 7.18 6.97
N LEU A 287 -3.07 8.30 6.55
CA LEU A 287 -4.27 8.31 5.71
C LEU A 287 -4.01 7.66 4.34
N PHE A 288 -2.86 7.92 3.71
CA PHE A 288 -2.44 7.19 2.51
C PHE A 288 -2.35 5.68 2.74
N THR A 289 -1.81 5.25 3.88
CA THR A 289 -1.63 3.84 4.20
C THR A 289 -2.97 3.14 4.42
N VAL A 290 -3.88 3.76 5.17
CA VAL A 290 -5.24 3.26 5.39
C VAL A 290 -6.00 3.16 4.06
N ALA A 291 -5.93 4.19 3.23
CA ALA A 291 -6.56 4.20 1.91
C ALA A 291 -6.01 3.10 0.98
N LEU A 292 -4.69 2.92 0.94
CA LEU A 292 -4.04 1.85 0.18
C LEU A 292 -4.50 0.47 0.66
N GLN A 293 -4.57 0.25 1.97
CA GLN A 293 -5.00 -1.02 2.54
C GLN A 293 -6.45 -1.33 2.20
N LEU A 294 -7.35 -0.36 2.38
CA LEU A 294 -8.77 -0.52 2.05
C LEU A 294 -8.98 -0.83 0.56
N CYS A 295 -8.29 -0.09 -0.32
CA CYS A 295 -8.38 -0.30 -1.76
C CYS A 295 -7.78 -1.65 -2.19
N GLN A 296 -6.69 -2.10 -1.54
CA GLN A 296 -6.08 -3.40 -1.81
C GLN A 296 -6.97 -4.55 -1.34
N GLN A 297 -7.59 -4.44 -0.16
CA GLN A 297 -8.52 -5.45 0.34
C GLN A 297 -9.70 -5.68 -0.62
N LEU A 298 -10.29 -4.60 -1.14
CA LEU A 298 -11.34 -4.72 -2.14
C LEU A 298 -10.81 -5.36 -3.43
N LYS A 299 -9.62 -4.94 -3.91
CA LYS A 299 -9.00 -5.52 -5.10
C LYS A 299 -8.78 -7.04 -4.93
N ASP A 300 -8.28 -7.47 -3.78
CA ASP A 300 -8.05 -8.89 -3.49
C ASP A 300 -9.37 -9.65 -3.48
N LYS A 301 -10.41 -9.10 -2.84
CA LYS A 301 -11.75 -9.70 -2.81
C LYS A 301 -12.33 -9.89 -4.21
N ILE A 302 -12.29 -8.84 -5.05
CA ILE A 302 -12.77 -8.91 -6.44
C ILE A 302 -11.94 -9.90 -7.26
N SER A 303 -10.62 -9.95 -7.04
CA SER A 303 -9.72 -10.88 -7.75
C SER A 303 -10.01 -12.33 -7.43
N VAL A 304 -10.41 -12.65 -6.20
CA VAL A 304 -10.86 -14.00 -5.82
C VAL A 304 -12.13 -14.36 -6.59
N PHE A 305 -13.16 -13.52 -6.54
CA PHE A 305 -14.42 -13.80 -7.26
C PHE A 305 -14.24 -13.87 -8.79
N SER A 306 -13.35 -13.05 -9.36
CA SER A 306 -13.08 -13.07 -10.80
C SER A 306 -12.52 -14.40 -11.29
N GLN A 307 -11.85 -15.18 -10.44
CA GLN A 307 -11.36 -16.52 -10.79
C GLN A 307 -12.49 -17.54 -10.88
N TYR A 308 -13.61 -17.31 -10.19
CA TYR A 308 -14.79 -18.18 -10.24
C TYR A 308 -15.72 -17.86 -11.41
N LYS A 309 -15.53 -16.73 -12.09
CA LYS A 309 -16.31 -16.36 -13.29
C LYS A 309 -16.13 -17.35 -14.45
N ASP A 310 -15.02 -18.08 -14.46
CA ASP A 310 -14.73 -19.17 -15.41
C ASP A 310 -15.15 -20.57 -14.91
N PHE A 311 -15.75 -20.66 -13.71
CA PHE A 311 -16.22 -21.92 -13.14
C PHE A 311 -17.60 -22.28 -13.73
N THR A 312 -17.65 -22.56 -15.03
CA THR A 312 -18.78 -23.28 -15.60
C THR A 312 -18.78 -24.69 -15.04
N VAL A 313 -19.82 -25.07 -14.27
CA VAL A 313 -20.01 -26.43 -13.74
C VAL A 313 -19.90 -27.44 -14.90
N GLY A 314 -18.72 -28.08 -15.02
CA GLY A 314 -18.35 -28.96 -16.13
C GLY A 314 -16.87 -28.96 -16.54
N SER A 315 -16.06 -27.99 -16.11
CA SER A 315 -14.64 -27.87 -16.51
C SER A 315 -13.62 -28.53 -15.57
N ARG A 316 -14.02 -29.46 -14.69
CA ARG A 316 -13.06 -30.40 -14.10
C ARG A 316 -12.75 -31.49 -15.12
N SER A 317 -11.57 -31.37 -15.74
CA SER A 317 -11.03 -32.42 -16.60
C SER A 317 -11.05 -33.78 -15.86
N PRO A 318 -11.50 -34.89 -16.48
CA PRO A 318 -11.65 -36.19 -15.83
C PRO A 318 -10.34 -36.84 -15.35
N SER A 319 -9.20 -36.17 -15.51
CA SER A 319 -7.88 -36.64 -15.10
C SER A 319 -7.65 -36.68 -13.58
N ALA A 320 -8.59 -36.19 -12.76
CA ALA A 320 -8.47 -36.20 -11.30
C ALA A 320 -9.07 -37.44 -10.61
N LEU A 321 -9.55 -38.44 -11.36
CA LEU A 321 -10.16 -39.66 -10.83
C LEU A 321 -9.41 -40.96 -11.16
N SER A 322 -8.14 -40.87 -11.58
CA SER A 322 -7.29 -42.05 -11.71
C SER A 322 -6.28 -42.12 -10.57
N TYR A 323 -6.71 -42.67 -9.43
CA TYR A 323 -5.91 -43.48 -8.50
C TYR A 323 -6.84 -44.31 -7.61
#